data_AF-A0A2V8S0F0-F1
#
_entry.id   AF-A0A2V8S0F0-F1
#
_cell.length_a   1.000
_cell.length_b   1.000
_cell.length_c   1.000
_cell.angle_alpha   90.00
_cell.angle_beta   90.00
_cell.angle_gamma   90.00
#
_symmetry.space_group_name_H-M   'P 1'
#
loop_
_entity.id
_entity.type
_entity.pdbx_description
1 polymer ?
#
loop_
_entity_poly.entity_id
_entity_poly.type
_entity_poly.pdbx_seq_one_letter_code
_entity_poly.pdbx_strand_id
1 'polypeptide(L)'
;MIELKSAEQLSKAIARARAGSLFVRFVQFRQFKVENRQNGATYDVNFFVRAGRRFGHCTCKGGERGLACKHIVAAAAVQTGIAAMRRAH
;
A
#
# COMPACT_ATOMS: atom_id res chain seq x y z
N MET A 1 -4.64 -8.25 -8.03
CA MET A 1 -5.05 -6.83 -7.94
C MET A 1 -6.21 -6.76 -6.95
N ILE A 2 -6.17 -5.86 -5.98
CA ILE A 2 -7.07 -5.84 -4.82
C ILE A 2 -7.84 -4.55 -4.83
N GLU A 3 -9.16 -4.63 -4.74
CA GLU A 3 -9.99 -3.46 -4.54
C GLU A 3 -9.99 -3.04 -3.06
N LEU A 4 -9.70 -1.77 -2.80
CA LEU A 4 -9.58 -1.23 -1.45
C LEU A 4 -10.95 -0.76 -0.92
N LYS A 5 -11.90 -1.69 -0.71
CA LYS A 5 -13.26 -1.37 -0.23
C LYS A 5 -13.60 -1.89 1.16
N SER A 6 -13.03 -3.02 1.59
CA SER A 6 -13.40 -3.63 2.88
C SER A 6 -12.79 -2.85 4.04
N ALA A 7 -13.61 -2.03 4.72
CA ALA A 7 -13.20 -1.23 5.87
C ALA A 7 -12.58 -2.09 6.99
N GLU A 8 -13.11 -3.29 7.19
CA GLU A 8 -12.64 -4.20 8.23
C GLU A 8 -11.26 -4.81 7.90
N GLN A 9 -11.05 -5.23 6.64
CA GLN A 9 -9.73 -5.70 6.19
C GLN A 9 -8.70 -4.57 6.23
N LEU A 10 -9.11 -3.35 5.84
CA LEU A 10 -8.25 -2.18 5.90
C LEU A 10 -7.89 -1.83 7.35
N SER A 11 -8.84 -1.82 8.28
CA SER A 11 -8.59 -1.54 9.70
C SER A 11 -7.56 -2.52 10.30
N LYS A 12 -7.76 -3.83 10.06
CA LYS A 12 -6.81 -4.87 10.50
C LYS A 12 -5.42 -4.69 9.86
N ALA A 13 -5.36 -4.29 8.58
CA ALA A 13 -4.09 -4.05 7.89
C ALA A 13 -3.40 -2.76 8.38
N ILE A 14 -4.15 -1.71 8.74
CA ILE A 14 -3.63 -0.48 9.37
C ILE A 14 -3.00 -0.80 10.72
N ALA A 15 -3.70 -1.56 11.58
CA ALA A 15 -3.17 -1.96 12.88
C ALA A 15 -1.83 -2.70 12.73
N ARG A 16 -1.75 -3.65 11.78
CA ARG A 16 -0.50 -4.38 11.48
C ARG A 16 0.59 -3.51 10.86
N ALA A 17 0.23 -2.51 10.08
CA ALA A 17 1.19 -1.57 9.51
C ALA A 17 1.78 -0.65 10.59
N ARG A 18 0.97 -0.20 11.55
CA ARG A 18 1.41 0.60 12.70
C ARG A 18 2.28 -0.19 13.68
N ALA A 19 1.95 -1.46 13.92
CA ALA A 19 2.72 -2.33 14.80
C ALA A 19 4.05 -2.81 14.16
N GLY A 20 4.16 -2.78 12.84
CA GLY A 20 5.35 -3.23 12.11
C GLY A 20 6.32 -2.09 11.81
N SER A 21 7.62 -2.37 11.89
CA SER A 21 8.67 -1.45 11.43
C SER A 21 8.78 -1.47 9.90
N LEU A 22 7.79 -0.88 9.22
CA LEU A 22 7.76 -0.77 7.76
C LEU A 22 8.39 0.54 7.29
N PHE A 23 9.22 0.47 6.26
CA PHE A 23 9.77 1.63 5.57
C PHE A 23 9.24 1.70 4.15
N VAL A 24 8.58 2.81 3.80
CA VAL A 24 8.05 3.03 2.45
C VAL A 24 9.01 3.91 1.67
N ARG A 25 9.58 3.36 0.62
CA ARG A 25 10.40 4.07 -0.36
C ARG A 25 9.54 4.44 -1.56
N PHE A 26 9.47 5.73 -1.87
CA PHE A 26 8.86 6.23 -3.10
C PHE A 26 9.76 5.88 -4.28
N VAL A 27 9.19 5.27 -5.32
CA VAL A 27 9.90 5.00 -6.58
C VAL A 27 9.40 5.97 -7.65
N GLN A 28 8.10 5.95 -7.92
CA GLN A 28 7.44 6.89 -8.79
C GLN A 28 5.95 6.99 -8.43
N PHE A 29 5.20 7.88 -9.09
CA PHE A 29 3.79 8.04 -8.77
C PHE A 29 3.03 6.73 -8.89
N ARG A 30 2.30 6.35 -7.83
CA ARG A 30 1.58 5.07 -7.69
C ARG A 30 2.47 3.82 -7.61
N GLN A 31 3.80 3.96 -7.50
CA GLN A 31 4.72 2.84 -7.34
C GLN A 31 5.67 3.05 -6.16
N PHE A 32 5.73 2.04 -5.30
CA PHE A 32 6.44 2.10 -4.03
C PHE A 32 7.16 0.79 -3.78
N LYS A 33 8.27 0.88 -3.03
CA LYS A 33 8.91 -0.26 -2.39
C LYS A 33 8.65 -0.19 -0.90
N VAL A 34 8.17 -1.27 -0.31
CA VAL A 34 7.93 -1.36 1.13
C VAL A 34 8.89 -2.39 1.70
N GLU A 35 9.79 -1.92 2.54
CA GLU A 35 10.75 -2.74 3.27
C GLU A 35 10.21 -3.05 4.67
N ASN A 36 10.28 -4.31 5.08
CA ASN A 36 10.04 -4.69 6.45
C ASN A 36 11.38 -4.73 7.19
N ARG A 37 11.65 -3.72 8.02
CA ARG A 37 12.93 -3.59 8.74
C ARG A 37 13.19 -4.73 9.72
N GLN A 38 12.15 -5.45 10.14
CA GLN A 38 12.30 -6.59 11.05
C GLN A 38 13.02 -7.78 10.40
N ASN A 39 12.92 -7.94 9.08
CA ASN A 39 13.50 -9.10 8.38
C ASN A 39 14.18 -8.74 7.04
N GLY A 40 14.33 -7.46 6.73
CA GLY A 40 14.94 -6.96 5.49
C GLY A 40 14.14 -7.23 4.21
N ALA A 41 12.97 -7.87 4.29
CA ALA A 41 12.19 -8.24 3.11
C ALA A 41 11.60 -7.00 2.45
N THR A 42 11.81 -6.86 1.14
CA THR A 42 11.28 -5.75 0.34
C THR A 42 10.19 -6.23 -0.60
N TYR A 43 9.09 -5.48 -0.67
CA TYR A 43 7.94 -5.79 -1.50
C TYR A 43 7.60 -4.62 -2.41
N ASP A 44 7.26 -4.90 -3.65
CA ASP A 44 6.79 -3.91 -4.59
C ASP A 44 5.30 -3.69 -4.40
N VAL A 45 4.88 -2.43 -4.36
CA VAL A 45 3.49 -2.02 -4.21
C VAL A 45 3.12 -1.04 -5.32
N ASN A 46 2.07 -1.38 -6.05
CA ASN A 46 1.59 -0.61 -7.19
C ASN A 46 0.10 -0.27 -7.04
N PHE A 47 -0.27 0.97 -7.34
CA PHE A 47 -1.65 1.44 -7.33
C PHE A 47 -2.16 1.73 -8.73
N PHE A 48 -3.42 1.39 -8.97
CA PHE A 48 -4.07 1.57 -10.26
C PHE A 48 -5.48 2.13 -10.06
N VAL A 49 -5.96 2.88 -11.05
CA VAL A 49 -7.36 3.29 -11.13
C VAL A 49 -7.93 2.69 -12.40
N ARG A 50 -9.02 1.93 -12.28
CA ARG A 50 -9.74 1.33 -13.41
C ARG A 50 -11.24 1.55 -13.23
N ALA A 51 -11.92 2.05 -14.25
CA ALA A 51 -13.35 2.36 -14.22
C ALA A 51 -13.78 3.14 -12.95
N GLY A 52 -13.02 4.18 -12.58
CA GLY A 52 -13.27 4.99 -11.38
C GLY A 52 -12.94 4.32 -10.03
N ARG A 53 -12.59 3.03 -10.02
CA ARG A 53 -12.27 2.26 -8.81
C ARG A 53 -10.77 2.22 -8.56
N ARG A 54 -10.36 2.29 -7.30
CA ARG A 54 -8.96 2.27 -6.87
C ARG A 54 -8.55 0.85 -6.47
N PHE A 55 -7.42 0.42 -7.02
CA PHE A 55 -6.85 -0.90 -6.80
C PHE A 55 -5.41 -0.79 -6.30
N GLY A 56 -5.00 -1.76 -5.50
CA GLY A 56 -3.62 -1.97 -5.08
C GLY A 56 -3.12 -3.36 -5.48
N HIS A 57 -1.83 -3.48 -5.73
CA HIS A 57 -1.14 -4.76 -5.90
C HIS A 57 0.12 -4.75 -5.04
N CYS A 58 0.43 -5.88 -4.41
CA CYS A 58 1.65 -6.08 -3.64
C CYS A 58 2.19 -7.48 -3.91
N THR A 59 3.51 -7.60 -4.01
CA THR A 59 4.23 -8.87 -4.26
C THR A 59 4.39 -9.74 -3.01
N CYS A 60 3.76 -9.40 -1.88
CA CYS A 60 3.75 -10.28 -0.71
C CYS A 60 2.67 -11.37 -0.86
N LYS A 61 2.84 -12.50 -0.17
CA LYS A 61 1.89 -13.63 -0.17
C LYS A 61 0.43 -13.21 0.06
N GLY A 62 0.19 -12.21 0.91
CA GLY A 62 -1.15 -11.67 1.13
C GLY A 62 -1.70 -10.91 -0.08
N GLY A 63 -0.85 -10.11 -0.73
CA GLY A 63 -1.18 -9.37 -1.94
C GLY A 63 -1.43 -10.28 -3.16
N GLU A 64 -0.66 -11.35 -3.29
CA GLU A 64 -0.85 -12.41 -4.30
C GLU A 64 -2.19 -13.11 -4.14
N ARG A 65 -2.61 -13.36 -2.89
CA ARG A 65 -3.92 -13.95 -2.54
C ARG A 65 -5.10 -12.96 -2.64
N GLY A 66 -4.87 -11.74 -3.09
CA GLY A 66 -5.94 -10.76 -3.22
C GLY A 66 -6.39 -10.11 -1.90
N LEU A 67 -5.57 -10.15 -0.84
CA LEU A 67 -5.89 -9.56 0.47
C LEU A 67 -5.19 -8.22 0.68
N ALA A 68 -5.92 -7.24 1.23
CA ALA A 68 -5.35 -5.97 1.67
C ALA A 68 -4.29 -6.21 2.76
N CYS A 69 -3.01 -6.09 2.40
CA CYS A 69 -1.89 -6.35 3.28
C CYS A 69 -1.36 -5.06 3.94
N LYS A 70 -0.56 -5.22 5.01
CA LYS A 70 0.07 -4.09 5.73
C LYS A 70 0.92 -3.20 4.81
N HIS A 71 1.55 -3.76 3.77
CA HIS A 71 2.37 -3.01 2.82
C HIS A 71 1.53 -2.11 1.90
N ILE A 72 0.39 -2.60 1.42
CA ILE A 72 -0.56 -1.80 0.61
C ILE A 72 -1.04 -0.60 1.42
N VAL A 73 -1.44 -0.83 2.67
CA VAL A 73 -1.94 0.26 3.52
C VAL A 73 -0.85 1.28 3.82
N ALA A 74 0.36 0.84 4.16
CA ALA A 74 1.49 1.73 4.42
C ALA A 74 1.79 2.61 3.19
N ALA A 75 1.87 2.01 2.00
CA ALA A 75 2.09 2.74 0.76
C ALA A 75 0.90 3.64 0.37
N ALA A 76 -0.34 3.25 0.70
CA ALA A 76 -1.54 4.03 0.40
C ALA A 76 -1.59 5.34 1.18
N ALA A 77 -1.10 5.35 2.43
CA ALA A 77 -0.96 6.58 3.21
C ALA A 77 -0.01 7.57 2.52
N VAL A 78 1.16 7.10 2.10
CA VAL A 78 2.16 7.92 1.39
C VAL A 78 1.61 8.41 0.05
N GLN A 79 0.99 7.52 -0.73
CA GLN A 79 0.36 7.87 -2.00
C GLN A 79 -0.72 8.96 -1.84
N THR A 80 -1.51 8.90 -0.78
CA THR A 80 -2.55 9.90 -0.50
C THR A 80 -1.95 11.25 -0.18
N GLY A 81 -0.88 11.29 0.64
CA GLY A 81 -0.13 12.52 0.92
C GLY A 81 0.48 13.12 -0.34
N ILE A 82 1.15 12.31 -1.17
CA ILE A 82 1.72 12.76 -2.45
C ILE A 82 0.63 13.27 -3.40
N ALA A 83 -0.52 12.60 -3.47
CA ALA A 83 -1.62 13.02 -4.31
C ALA A 83 -2.25 14.34 -3.84
N ALA A 84 -2.30 14.59 -2.53
CA ALA A 84 -2.76 15.87 -1.98
C ALA A 84 -1.79 17.00 -2.34
N MET A 85 -0.48 16.79 -2.16
CA MET A 85 0.54 17.77 -2.54
C MET A 85 0.49 18.13 -4.03
N ARG A 86 0.28 17.14 -4.90
CA ARG A 86 0.15 17.36 -6.35
C ARG A 86 -1.10 18.10 -6.79
N ARG A 87 -2.13 18.18 -5.94
CA ARG A 87 -3.37 18.92 -6.24
C ARG A 87 -3.33 20.37 -5.75
N ALA A 88 -2.40 20.69 -4.85
CA ALA A 88 -2.22 22.03 -4.31
C ALA A 88 -1.33 22.93 -5.19
N HIS A 89 -0.73 22.35 -6.24
CA HIS A 89 0.00 23.01 -7.31
C HIS A 89 -0.81 22.95 -8.60
#